data_AF-A0A2S9GAS0-F1
#
_entry.id   AF-A0A2S9GAS0-F1
#
_cell.length_a   1.000
_cell.length_b   1.000
_cell.length_c   1.000
_cell.angle_alpha   90.00
_cell.angle_beta   90.00
_cell.angle_gamma   90.00
#
_symmetry.space_group_name_H-M   'P 1'
#
loop_
_entity.id
_entity.type
_entity.pdbx_description
1 polymer ?
#
loop_
_entity_poly.entity_id
_entity_poly.type
_entity_poly.pdbx_seq_one_letter_code
_entity_poly.pdbx_strand_id
1 'polypeptide(L)'
;PSASVDELVAVAESMEFPLFVKAVSGGGGRGMRRVAERDGLAEAIEAASREAESAFGDPTVYLEQAVLNPRHIEVQILADTDGNV
;
A
#
# COMPACT_ATOMS: atom_id res chain seq x y z
N PRO A 1 0.57 0.52 9.24
CA PRO A 1 -0.77 0.79 8.67
C PRO A 1 -1.53 1.78 9.56
N SER A 2 -2.13 2.79 8.96
CA SER A 2 -2.93 3.80 9.69
C SER A 2 -3.91 4.48 8.73
N ALA A 3 -4.95 5.10 9.28
CA ALA A 3 -5.81 6.05 8.59
C ALA A 3 -5.37 7.52 8.83
N SER A 4 -4.36 7.75 9.67
CA SER A 4 -3.81 9.07 9.97
C SER A 4 -2.70 9.44 8.99
N VAL A 5 -2.86 10.58 8.31
CA VAL A 5 -1.85 11.15 7.42
C VAL A 5 -0.57 11.48 8.20
N ASP A 6 -0.71 12.14 9.34
CA ASP A 6 0.42 12.61 10.15
C ASP A 6 1.28 11.44 10.67
N GLU A 7 0.65 10.35 11.11
CA GLU A 7 1.37 9.16 11.56
C GLU A 7 2.18 8.52 10.42
N LEU A 8 1.61 8.45 9.22
CA LEU A 8 2.27 7.85 8.06
C LEU A 8 3.39 8.74 7.51
N VAL A 9 3.20 10.07 7.53
CA VAL A 9 4.25 11.04 7.18
C VAL A 9 5.42 10.95 8.16
N ALA A 10 5.14 10.84 9.47
CA ALA A 10 6.18 10.68 10.49
C ALA A 10 6.97 9.36 10.30
N VAL A 11 6.29 8.25 10.01
CA VAL A 11 6.97 6.96 9.75
C VAL A 11 7.85 7.04 8.49
N ALA A 12 7.38 7.73 7.44
CA ALA A 12 8.11 7.90 6.20
C ALA A 12 9.43 8.67 6.35
N GLU A 13 9.63 9.39 7.47
CA GLU A 13 10.90 10.08 7.73
C GLU A 13 12.09 9.12 7.75
N SER A 14 11.87 7.90 8.20
CA SER A 14 12.86 6.82 8.29
C SER A 14 12.96 5.95 7.04
N MET A 15 12.17 6.23 5.99
CA MET A 15 12.10 5.41 4.78
C MET A 15 12.82 6.08 3.60
N GLU A 16 13.32 5.27 2.67
CA GLU A 16 13.91 5.76 1.42
C GLU A 16 12.89 5.73 0.29
N PHE A 17 12.82 6.83 -0.44
CA PHE A 17 11.96 6.97 -1.61
C PHE A 17 12.59 6.34 -2.86
N PRO A 18 11.78 5.93 -3.85
CA PRO A 18 10.32 6.09 -3.95
C PRO A 18 9.54 5.14 -3.03
N LEU A 19 8.36 5.58 -2.60
CA LEU A 19 7.44 4.79 -1.78
C LEU A 19 6.18 4.40 -2.58
N PHE A 20 5.51 3.34 -2.16
CA PHE A 20 4.10 3.11 -2.47
C PHE A 20 3.24 3.39 -1.24
N VAL A 21 2.11 4.05 -1.46
CA VAL A 21 0.96 4.09 -0.56
C VAL A 21 -0.02 3.03 -1.04
N LYS A 22 -0.46 2.12 -0.16
CA LYS A 22 -1.36 1.00 -0.50
C LYS A 22 -2.49 0.85 0.51
N ALA A 23 -3.71 0.65 0.04
CA ALA A 23 -4.83 0.25 0.86
C ALA A 23 -4.59 -1.11 1.51
N VAL A 24 -4.93 -1.26 2.80
CA VAL A 24 -4.87 -2.54 3.52
C VAL A 24 -5.87 -3.52 2.93
N SER A 25 -7.11 -3.06 2.73
CA SER A 25 -8.23 -3.88 2.25
C SER A 25 -8.38 -3.86 0.71
N GLY A 26 -7.31 -3.51 -0.02
CA GLY A 26 -7.33 -3.28 -1.46
C GLY A 26 -7.30 -4.54 -2.35
N GLY A 27 -7.67 -4.36 -3.63
CA GLY A 27 -7.64 -5.39 -4.66
C GLY A 27 -7.86 -4.81 -6.06
N GLY A 28 -7.39 -5.50 -7.11
CA GLY A 28 -7.58 -5.06 -8.50
C GLY A 28 -6.83 -3.77 -8.89
N GLY A 29 -5.77 -3.42 -8.17
CA GLY A 29 -4.95 -2.23 -8.43
C GLY A 29 -5.51 -0.91 -7.87
N ARG A 30 -6.63 -0.95 -7.13
CA ARG A 30 -7.26 0.23 -6.51
C ARG A 30 -6.62 0.57 -5.17
N GLY A 31 -6.57 1.85 -4.84
CA GLY A 31 -6.00 2.33 -3.57
C GLY A 31 -4.48 2.22 -3.47
N MET A 32 -3.78 2.15 -4.61
CA MET A 32 -2.31 2.12 -4.68
C MET A 32 -1.77 3.34 -5.44
N ARG A 33 -0.75 4.01 -4.89
CA ARG A 33 -0.08 5.16 -5.51
C ARG A 33 1.44 5.07 -5.29
N ARG A 34 2.23 5.33 -6.33
CA ARG A 34 3.69 5.50 -6.21
C ARG A 34 4.02 6.97 -5.96
N VAL A 35 4.85 7.23 -4.97
CA VAL A 35 5.31 8.56 -4.57
C VAL A 35 6.82 8.64 -4.77
N ALA A 36 7.27 9.58 -5.60
CA ALA A 36 8.69 9.71 -5.94
C ALA A 36 9.50 10.42 -4.85
N GLU A 37 8.89 11.40 -4.18
CA GLU A 37 9.56 12.30 -3.24
C GLU A 37 8.63 12.68 -2.09
N ARG A 38 9.20 13.18 -0.98
CA ARG A 38 8.48 13.46 0.27
C ARG A 38 7.32 14.44 0.10
N ASP A 39 7.48 15.45 -0.75
CA ASP A 39 6.50 16.53 -0.93
C ASP A 39 5.14 16.02 -1.44
N GLY A 40 5.10 14.89 -2.15
CA GLY A 40 3.86 14.30 -2.66
C GLY A 40 3.21 13.27 -1.72
N LEU A 41 3.81 12.98 -0.57
CA LEU A 41 3.39 11.84 0.26
C LEU A 41 2.02 12.07 0.93
N ALA A 42 1.81 13.23 1.55
CA ALA A 42 0.59 13.52 2.29
C ALA A 42 -0.66 13.46 1.37
N GLU A 43 -0.58 14.11 0.21
CA GLU A 43 -1.66 14.07 -0.80
C GLU A 43 -1.93 12.64 -1.29
N ALA A 44 -0.89 11.84 -1.51
CA ALA A 44 -1.03 10.46 -1.93
C ALA A 44 -1.70 9.58 -0.86
N ILE A 45 -1.38 9.80 0.43
CA ILE A 45 -2.03 9.11 1.55
C ILE A 45 -3.51 9.46 1.59
N GLU A 46 -3.87 10.74 1.56
CA GLU A 46 -5.27 11.18 1.59
C GLU A 46 -6.09 10.63 0.42
N ALA A 47 -5.51 10.66 -0.79
CA ALA A 47 -6.17 10.16 -1.97
C ALA A 47 -6.37 8.64 -1.92
N ALA A 48 -5.36 7.89 -1.46
CA ALA A 48 -5.46 6.44 -1.31
C ALA A 48 -6.44 6.04 -0.20
N SER A 49 -6.43 6.75 0.92
CA SER A 49 -7.34 6.52 2.04
C SER A 49 -8.80 6.76 1.63
N ARG A 50 -9.09 7.89 0.95
CA ARG A 50 -10.45 8.17 0.43
C ARG A 50 -10.91 7.13 -0.59
N GLU A 51 -10.03 6.68 -1.47
CA GLU A 51 -10.36 5.63 -2.43
C GLU A 51 -10.65 4.31 -1.72
N ALA A 52 -9.82 3.94 -0.74
CA ALA A 52 -9.99 2.73 0.06
C ALA A 52 -11.32 2.73 0.83
N GLU A 53 -11.67 3.84 1.48
CA GLU A 53 -12.96 4.04 2.15
C GLU A 53 -14.12 3.82 1.17
N SER A 54 -14.10 4.51 0.03
CA SER A 54 -15.20 4.44 -0.95
C SER A 54 -15.35 3.06 -1.61
N ALA A 55 -14.25 2.31 -1.74
CA ALA A 55 -14.22 1.05 -2.46
C ALA A 55 -14.43 -0.16 -1.53
N PHE A 56 -13.94 -0.08 -0.30
CA PHE A 56 -13.79 -1.23 0.61
C PHE A 56 -14.34 -0.95 2.02
N GLY A 57 -14.75 0.29 2.33
CA GLY A 57 -15.26 0.67 3.66
C GLY A 57 -14.19 0.69 4.76
N ASP A 58 -12.91 0.76 4.36
CA ASP A 58 -11.78 0.82 5.28
C ASP A 58 -10.76 1.85 4.75
N PRO A 59 -10.52 2.96 5.47
CA PRO A 59 -9.64 4.02 5.02
C PRO A 59 -8.16 3.72 5.29
N THR A 60 -7.84 2.58 5.90
CA THR A 60 -6.49 2.25 6.37
C THR A 60 -5.56 1.98 5.19
N VAL A 61 -4.40 2.66 5.18
CA VAL A 61 -3.33 2.45 4.21
C VAL A 61 -2.00 2.12 4.89
N TYR A 62 -1.04 1.63 4.13
CA TYR A 62 0.34 1.40 4.55
C TYR A 62 1.33 1.89 3.51
N LEU A 63 2.58 2.08 3.96
CA LEU A 63 3.70 2.48 3.13
C LEU A 63 4.62 1.28 2.90
N GLU A 64 5.15 1.16 1.69
CA GLU A 64 6.26 0.27 1.37
C GLU A 64 7.27 0.99 0.48
N GLN A 65 8.54 0.56 0.51
CA GLN A 65 9.53 1.07 -0.44
C GLN A 65 9.30 0.45 -1.81
N ALA A 66 9.30 1.27 -2.85
CA ALA A 66 9.08 0.81 -4.21
C ALA A 66 10.37 0.18 -4.78
N VAL A 67 10.27 -1.08 -5.20
CA VAL A 67 11.34 -1.75 -5.94
C VAL A 67 11.44 -1.15 -7.35
N LEU A 68 12.65 -0.78 -7.77
CA LEU A 68 12.90 -0.23 -9.10
C LEU A 68 13.06 -1.34 -10.13
N ASN A 69 12.40 -1.18 -11.29
CA ASN A 69 12.38 -2.17 -12.38
C ASN A 69 12.03 -3.60 -11.92
N PRO A 70 10.93 -3.79 -11.17
CA PRO A 70 10.58 -5.10 -10.64
C PRO A 70 10.04 -6.01 -11.76
N ARG A 71 10.19 -7.33 -11.56
CA ARG A 71 9.37 -8.33 -12.25
C ARG A 71 8.24 -8.74 -11.32
N HIS A 72 7.01 -8.70 -11.81
CA HIS A 72 5.89 -9.29 -11.09
C HIS A 72 5.95 -10.81 -11.30
N ILE A 73 6.11 -11.56 -10.22
CA ILE A 73 6.13 -13.03 -10.23
C ILE A 73 5.10 -13.51 -9.23
N GLU A 74 4.19 -14.37 -9.67
CA GLU A 74 3.16 -15.00 -8.85
C GLU A 74 3.32 -16.52 -8.91
N VAL A 75 2.99 -17.21 -7.80
CA VAL A 75 3.11 -18.65 -7.66
C VAL A 75 1.74 -19.21 -7.28
N GLN A 76 1.24 -20.16 -8.07
CA GLN A 76 0.00 -20.87 -7.77
C GLN A 76 0.26 -21.93 -6.69
N ILE A 77 -0.60 -21.95 -5.68
CA ILE A 77 -0.60 -22.95 -4.59
C ILE A 77 -1.97 -23.66 -4.59
N LEU A 78 -1.98 -24.96 -4.31
CA LEU A 78 -3.18 -25.75 -4.07
C LEU A 78 -2.95 -26.61 -2.82
N ALA A 79 -3.81 -26.48 -1.81
CA ALA A 79 -3.67 -27.19 -0.54
C ALA A 79 -4.96 -27.92 -0.16
N ASP A 80 -4.86 -29.04 0.54
CA ASP A 80 -5.99 -29.78 1.10
C ASP A 80 -6.09 -29.61 2.64
N THR A 81 -7.14 -30.19 3.24
CA THR A 81 -7.37 -30.14 4.69
C THR A 81 -6.54 -31.16 5.48
N ASP A 82 -5.82 -32.05 4.79
CA ASP A 82 -5.00 -33.10 5.39
C ASP A 82 -3.53 -32.65 5.56
N GLY A 83 -3.22 -31.42 5.14
CA GLY A 83 -1.92 -30.79 5.31
C GLY A 83 -0.99 -30.91 4.10
N ASN A 84 -1.48 -31.32 2.94
CA ASN A 84 -0.71 -31.31 1.69
C ASN A 84 -0.80 -29.93 1.01
N VAL A 85 0.33 -29.48 0.45
CA VAL A 85 0.52 -28.20 -0.25
C VAL A 85 1.44 -28.40 -1.44
#